data_AF-A0A2K5VVC3-F1
#
_entry.id   AF-A0A2K5VVC3-F1
#
_cell.length_a   1.000
_cell.length_b   1.000
_cell.length_c   1.000
_cell.angle_alpha   90.00
_cell.angle_beta   90.00
_cell.angle_gamma   90.00
#
_symmetry.space_group_name_H-M   'P 1'
#
loop_
_entity.id
_entity.type
_entity.pdbx_description
1 polymer ?
#
loop_
_entity_poly.entity_id
_entity_poly.type
_entity_poly.pdbx_seq_one_letter_code
_entity_poly.pdbx_strand_id
1 'polypeptide(L)'
;LRFFCARCCSFGSEMPAVQLLLLACLVWDVGARTAQLRKANDRSGRCQYTFSVASPNESSCPEQSQAMSVIHNLQKDSSTQRLDLEATKARLSSLESLLHHQLTLDRAAGPQETPEGLQRELGTLRRERDQLETQTRELETAYSNLLRDKSVLEEEKKRLRQENENLARRLESSSQEVARLRRGQCPQTRDTARDVPPGSREVSTWNLDTLAFQELKSELTEVPASRILKESPSGHLQSREGDNGCGELVWVGEPLTLRTAETITGKYGVWMRDPKPTYPYTRETTWRIDTVGTDVRQVFEYDLISQFMQGYPSKVHILPRPLESTGAVVYSGNLYFQGAESRTVIRYELNTETVKAQKEIPGAGYHGQFPYSWGGYTDIDLAVDESGLWVIYSTDEAKGAIVLSKLNPENLELEQTWETNIRKQSVANAFIICGTLYTVSSYSSADATVNFAYDTGTGISKTLTIPFKNRYKYSSMIDYNPLEKKLFAWDNLNMVTYDIKLSKM
;
A
#
# COMPACT_ATOMS: atom_id res chain seq x y z
N LEU A 1 22.60 -24.67 2.96
CA LEU A 1 23.54 -24.56 1.82
C LEU A 1 22.89 -23.70 0.73
N ARG A 2 23.67 -22.79 0.14
CA ARG A 2 23.35 -22.00 -1.07
C ARG A 2 22.92 -22.94 -2.23
N PHE A 3 22.05 -22.56 -3.15
CA PHE A 3 22.33 -21.62 -4.25
C PHE A 3 21.09 -20.90 -4.81
N PHE A 4 21.28 -19.61 -5.08
CA PHE A 4 20.57 -18.82 -6.10
C PHE A 4 21.08 -19.22 -7.49
N CYS A 5 20.21 -19.16 -8.51
CA CYS A 5 20.57 -18.48 -9.76
C CYS A 5 19.33 -17.91 -10.44
N ALA A 6 19.44 -16.63 -10.81
CA ALA A 6 18.46 -15.80 -11.47
C ALA A 6 18.78 -15.67 -12.97
N ARG A 7 17.87 -14.98 -13.68
CA ARG A 7 17.93 -14.40 -15.05
C ARG A 7 17.27 -15.26 -16.14
N CYS A 8 16.52 -14.70 -17.09
CA CYS A 8 16.16 -13.30 -17.40
C CYS A 8 15.08 -13.28 -18.50
N CYS A 9 14.40 -12.13 -18.62
CA CYS A 9 13.74 -11.59 -19.83
C CYS A 9 12.44 -12.25 -20.32
N SER A 10 11.45 -11.54 -20.86
CA SER A 10 11.14 -10.10 -20.95
C SER A 10 9.71 -9.99 -21.50
N PHE A 11 8.96 -9.03 -20.96
CA PHE A 11 7.85 -8.24 -21.52
C PHE A 11 7.08 -8.72 -22.77
N GLY A 12 5.77 -8.73 -22.62
CA GLY A 12 4.77 -8.43 -23.65
C GLY A 12 3.50 -7.93 -22.96
N SER A 13 3.15 -6.67 -23.22
CA SER A 13 2.04 -5.90 -22.64
C SER A 13 0.69 -6.35 -23.17
N GLU A 14 -0.37 -5.94 -22.45
CA GLU A 14 -1.80 -5.93 -22.81
C GLU A 14 -2.63 -7.17 -22.41
N MET A 15 -3.45 -7.04 -21.35
CA MET A 15 -4.87 -6.69 -21.53
C MET A 15 -5.58 -6.48 -20.16
N PRO A 16 -6.46 -5.46 -20.01
CA PRO A 16 -6.92 -4.92 -18.72
C PRO A 16 -8.23 -5.55 -18.20
N ALA A 17 -8.80 -6.53 -18.92
CA ALA A 17 -10.14 -7.06 -18.62
C ALA A 17 -10.13 -8.14 -17.51
N VAL A 18 -8.99 -8.78 -17.24
CA VAL A 18 -8.88 -9.87 -16.24
C VAL A 18 -8.72 -9.34 -14.81
N GLN A 19 -8.19 -8.12 -14.64
CA GLN A 19 -8.08 -7.46 -13.33
C GLN A 19 -9.42 -6.92 -12.81
N LEU A 20 -10.36 -6.59 -13.70
CA LEU A 20 -11.71 -6.11 -13.35
C LEU A 20 -12.62 -7.23 -12.81
N LEU A 21 -12.42 -8.50 -13.23
CA LEU A 21 -13.17 -9.67 -12.73
C LEU A 21 -12.65 -10.20 -11.39
N LEU A 22 -11.38 -9.96 -11.06
CA LEU A 22 -10.80 -10.27 -9.74
C LEU A 22 -11.20 -9.24 -8.66
N LEU A 23 -11.47 -7.99 -9.06
CA LEU A 23 -11.99 -6.94 -8.18
C LEU A 23 -13.47 -7.14 -7.82
N ALA A 24 -14.30 -7.69 -8.71
CA ALA A 24 -15.71 -7.97 -8.42
C ALA A 24 -15.91 -9.14 -7.42
N CYS A 25 -15.00 -10.11 -7.38
CA CYS A 25 -15.06 -11.23 -6.43
C CYS A 25 -14.63 -10.86 -4.98
N LEU A 26 -13.98 -9.72 -4.77
CA LEU A 26 -13.58 -9.24 -3.43
C LEU A 26 -14.65 -8.39 -2.75
N VAL A 27 -15.70 -7.99 -3.49
CA VAL A 27 -16.79 -7.12 -3.02
C VAL A 27 -17.92 -7.90 -2.31
N TRP A 28 -17.83 -9.23 -2.16
CA TRP A 28 -18.84 -10.01 -1.42
C TRP A 28 -18.35 -10.67 -0.10
N ASP A 29 -17.08 -10.55 0.32
CA ASP A 29 -16.58 -11.23 1.55
C ASP A 29 -16.37 -10.30 2.78
N VAL A 30 -17.00 -9.12 2.81
CA VAL A 30 -16.90 -8.20 3.97
C VAL A 30 -18.27 -7.83 4.55
N GLY A 31 -19.25 -8.71 4.37
CA GLY A 31 -20.47 -8.72 5.17
C GLY A 31 -20.39 -9.81 6.24
N ALA A 32 -20.29 -9.40 7.51
CA ALA A 32 -20.41 -10.23 8.72
C ALA A 32 -19.18 -11.05 9.15
N ARG A 33 -18.24 -10.42 9.85
CA ARG A 33 -17.30 -11.13 10.75
C ARG A 33 -17.17 -10.44 12.11
N THR A 34 -18.21 -10.53 12.93
CA THR A 34 -18.07 -10.34 14.38
C THR A 34 -18.30 -11.68 15.05
N ALA A 35 -17.22 -12.31 15.53
CA ALA A 35 -17.34 -13.43 16.45
C ALA A 35 -17.83 -12.89 17.80
N GLN A 36 -18.99 -13.35 18.26
CA GLN A 36 -19.52 -12.95 19.57
C GLN A 36 -19.10 -13.98 20.61
N LEU A 37 -18.42 -13.50 21.65
CA LEU A 37 -18.05 -14.28 22.82
C LEU A 37 -19.04 -13.95 23.94
N ARG A 38 -19.81 -14.95 24.39
CA ARG A 38 -20.71 -14.80 25.54
C ARG A 38 -20.25 -15.69 26.69
N LYS A 39 -20.21 -15.09 27.88
CA LYS A 39 -19.94 -15.78 29.15
C LYS A 39 -21.24 -15.94 29.91
N ALA A 40 -21.59 -17.17 30.28
CA ALA A 40 -22.72 -17.48 31.14
C ALA A 40 -22.31 -18.54 32.18
N ASN A 41 -23.02 -18.65 33.29
CA ASN A 41 -22.80 -19.71 34.27
C ASN A 41 -23.88 -20.78 34.10
N ASP A 42 -23.50 -22.05 34.13
CA ASP A 42 -24.46 -23.15 34.15
C ASP A 42 -25.14 -23.28 35.53
N ARG A 43 -26.19 -24.10 35.62
CA ARG A 43 -26.93 -24.33 36.88
C ARG A 43 -26.10 -24.97 37.99
N SER A 44 -24.87 -25.40 37.71
CA SER A 44 -23.91 -25.95 38.68
C SER A 44 -22.82 -24.96 39.09
N GLY A 45 -22.90 -23.70 38.65
CA GLY A 45 -21.95 -22.63 39.00
C GLY A 45 -20.65 -22.65 38.20
N ARG A 46 -20.56 -23.43 37.11
CA ARG A 46 -19.38 -23.44 36.23
C ARG A 46 -19.51 -22.39 35.13
N CYS A 47 -18.43 -21.63 34.87
CA CYS A 47 -18.39 -20.66 33.78
C CYS A 47 -18.33 -21.37 32.42
N GLN A 48 -19.35 -21.13 31.59
CA GLN A 48 -19.44 -21.59 30.21
C GLN A 48 -19.14 -20.43 29.26
N TYR A 49 -18.20 -20.66 28.34
CA TYR A 49 -17.81 -19.71 27.31
C TYR A 49 -18.30 -20.25 25.96
N THR A 50 -19.21 -19.51 25.33
CA THR A 50 -19.77 -19.87 24.02
C THR A 50 -19.23 -18.91 22.98
N PHE A 51 -18.60 -19.43 21.95
CA PHE A 51 -18.14 -18.67 20.80
C PHE A 51 -19.05 -18.98 19.62
N SER A 52 -19.56 -17.93 18.96
CA SER A 52 -20.39 -18.05 17.77
C SER A 52 -19.70 -17.31 16.64
N VAL A 53 -19.45 -18.00 15.53
CA VAL A 53 -18.84 -17.43 14.33
C VAL A 53 -19.89 -17.50 13.23
N ALA A 54 -20.08 -16.41 12.48
CA ALA A 54 -20.90 -16.45 11.29
C ALA A 54 -20.25 -17.40 10.27
N SER A 55 -20.99 -18.39 9.79
CA SER A 55 -20.59 -19.15 8.61
C SER A 55 -20.68 -18.20 7.42
N PRO A 56 -19.63 -18.07 6.58
CA PRO A 56 -19.71 -17.22 5.40
C PRO A 56 -20.86 -17.72 4.52
N ASN A 57 -21.78 -16.83 4.14
CA ASN A 57 -22.55 -17.04 2.92
C ASN A 57 -21.53 -16.96 1.79
N GLU A 58 -21.47 -18.00 0.96
CA GLU A 58 -20.64 -18.00 -0.23
C GLU A 58 -21.02 -16.81 -1.10
N SER A 59 -20.13 -15.82 -1.11
CA SER A 59 -20.06 -14.85 -2.18
C SER A 59 -19.86 -15.61 -3.49
N SER A 60 -20.91 -15.80 -4.28
CA SER A 60 -20.83 -16.55 -5.53
C SER A 60 -19.78 -15.90 -6.44
N CYS A 61 -18.66 -16.59 -6.62
CA CYS A 61 -17.86 -16.42 -7.83
C CYS A 61 -18.81 -16.52 -9.04
N PRO A 62 -18.59 -15.76 -10.14
CA PRO A 62 -19.40 -15.93 -11.34
C PRO A 62 -19.46 -17.41 -11.66
N GLU A 63 -20.68 -17.94 -11.77
CA GLU A 63 -20.90 -19.37 -11.95
C GLU A 63 -20.05 -19.86 -13.12
N GLN A 64 -19.55 -21.08 -13.05
CA GLN A 64 -18.76 -21.71 -14.11
C GLN A 64 -19.44 -21.58 -15.50
N SER A 65 -20.78 -21.45 -15.52
CA SER A 65 -21.61 -21.13 -16.68
C SER A 65 -21.32 -19.77 -17.32
N GLN A 66 -21.10 -18.71 -16.54
CA GLN A 66 -20.81 -17.34 -17.02
C GLN A 66 -19.39 -17.21 -17.60
N ALA A 67 -18.39 -17.84 -16.98
CA ALA A 67 -17.04 -17.84 -17.54
C ALA A 67 -16.95 -18.68 -18.84
N MET A 68 -17.69 -19.80 -18.91
CA MET A 68 -17.76 -20.60 -20.13
C MET A 68 -18.53 -19.91 -21.27
N SER A 69 -19.53 -19.08 -20.96
CA SER A 69 -20.25 -18.32 -21.99
C SER A 69 -19.38 -17.24 -22.63
N VAL A 70 -18.48 -16.58 -21.88
CA VAL A 70 -17.50 -15.63 -22.43
C VAL A 70 -16.52 -16.31 -23.39
N ILE A 71 -16.00 -17.48 -23.01
CA ILE A 71 -15.11 -18.29 -23.88
C ILE A 71 -15.84 -18.72 -25.16
N HIS A 72 -17.10 -19.14 -25.05
CA HIS A 72 -17.92 -19.55 -26.19
C HIS A 72 -18.25 -18.37 -27.12
N ASN A 73 -18.52 -17.18 -26.57
CA ASN A 73 -18.76 -15.97 -27.35
C ASN A 73 -17.50 -15.53 -28.11
N LEU A 74 -16.33 -15.53 -27.46
CA LEU A 74 -15.06 -15.21 -28.12
C LEU A 74 -14.73 -16.22 -29.23
N GLN A 75 -15.03 -17.51 -29.03
CA GLN A 75 -14.86 -18.53 -30.06
C GLN A 75 -15.80 -18.29 -31.25
N LYS A 76 -17.03 -17.85 -30.99
CA LYS A 76 -17.99 -17.47 -32.04
C LYS A 76 -17.49 -16.24 -32.81
N ASP A 77 -17.03 -15.21 -32.11
CA ASP A 77 -16.52 -13.97 -32.73
C ASP A 77 -15.28 -14.24 -33.59
N SER A 78 -14.37 -15.10 -33.13
CA SER A 78 -13.22 -15.57 -33.91
C SER A 78 -13.65 -16.30 -35.18
N SER A 79 -14.69 -17.15 -35.10
CA SER A 79 -15.22 -17.84 -36.29
C SER A 79 -15.86 -16.88 -37.30
N THR A 80 -16.53 -15.83 -36.84
CA THR A 80 -17.14 -14.82 -37.69
C THR A 80 -16.09 -13.95 -38.39
N GLN A 81 -15.09 -13.46 -37.65
CA GLN A 81 -13.99 -12.68 -38.24
C GLN A 81 -13.20 -13.48 -39.29
N ARG A 82 -13.04 -14.79 -39.09
CA ARG A 82 -12.39 -15.67 -40.06
C ARG A 82 -13.20 -15.81 -41.36
N LEU A 83 -14.53 -15.85 -41.27
CA LEU A 83 -15.41 -15.89 -42.45
C LEU A 83 -15.38 -14.56 -43.21
N ASP A 84 -15.37 -13.43 -42.51
CA ASP A 84 -15.28 -12.10 -43.13
C ASP A 84 -13.93 -11.90 -43.83
N LEU A 85 -12.84 -12.42 -43.23
CA LEU A 85 -11.52 -12.42 -43.85
C LEU A 85 -11.48 -13.27 -45.14
N GLU A 86 -12.11 -14.44 -45.14
CA GLU A 86 -12.19 -15.27 -46.36
C GLU A 86 -13.05 -14.62 -47.45
N ALA A 87 -14.16 -13.97 -47.06
CA ALA A 87 -15.02 -13.23 -47.99
C ALA A 87 -14.30 -12.03 -48.63
N THR A 88 -13.53 -11.27 -47.84
CA THR A 88 -12.72 -10.15 -48.36
C THR A 88 -11.58 -10.61 -49.26
N LYS A 89 -10.91 -11.73 -48.92
CA LYS A 89 -9.92 -12.39 -49.80
C LYS A 89 -10.52 -12.81 -51.13
N ALA A 90 -11.72 -13.40 -51.14
CA ALA A 90 -12.41 -13.80 -52.36
C ALA A 90 -12.78 -12.60 -53.25
N ARG A 91 -13.28 -11.50 -52.66
CA ARG A 91 -13.57 -10.25 -53.39
C ARG A 91 -12.32 -9.63 -54.00
N LEU A 92 -11.23 -9.61 -53.24
CA LEU A 92 -9.94 -9.08 -53.68
C LEU A 92 -9.37 -9.89 -54.86
N SER A 93 -9.45 -11.23 -54.80
CA SER A 93 -9.06 -12.12 -55.90
C SER A 93 -9.88 -11.90 -57.17
N SER A 94 -11.20 -11.70 -57.04
CA SER A 94 -12.09 -11.38 -58.17
C SER A 94 -11.74 -10.04 -58.84
N LEU A 95 -11.52 -8.99 -58.03
CA LEU A 95 -11.11 -7.67 -58.52
C LEU A 95 -9.72 -7.67 -59.16
N GLU A 96 -8.76 -8.42 -58.60
CA GLU A 96 -7.44 -8.60 -59.19
C GLU A 96 -7.52 -9.31 -60.54
N SER A 97 -8.39 -10.32 -60.68
CA SER A 97 -8.64 -11.02 -61.95
C SER A 97 -9.27 -10.10 -63.01
N LEU A 98 -10.28 -9.29 -62.64
CA LEU A 98 -10.90 -8.31 -63.53
C LEU A 98 -9.91 -7.25 -64.02
N LEU A 99 -9.06 -6.75 -63.13
CA LEU A 99 -8.02 -5.77 -63.46
C LEU A 99 -6.98 -6.37 -64.42
N HIS A 100 -6.55 -7.61 -64.19
CA HIS A 100 -5.68 -8.33 -65.13
C HIS A 100 -6.35 -8.52 -66.49
N HIS A 101 -7.65 -8.83 -66.53
CA HIS A 101 -8.38 -9.03 -67.77
C HIS A 101 -8.52 -7.72 -68.58
N GLN A 102 -8.84 -6.60 -67.92
CA GLN A 102 -8.88 -5.27 -68.57
C GLN A 102 -7.50 -4.84 -69.08
N LEU A 103 -6.43 -5.03 -68.30
CA LEU A 103 -5.06 -4.77 -68.74
C LEU A 103 -4.65 -5.62 -69.97
N THR A 104 -5.22 -6.81 -70.13
CA THR A 104 -5.01 -7.64 -71.33
C THR A 104 -5.86 -7.21 -72.53
N LEU A 105 -7.06 -6.64 -72.31
CA LEU A 105 -7.97 -6.15 -73.35
C LEU A 105 -7.60 -4.76 -73.88
N ASP A 106 -7.11 -3.86 -73.02
CA ASP A 106 -6.60 -2.51 -73.40
C ASP A 106 -5.33 -2.57 -74.26
N ARG A 107 -4.70 -3.74 -74.34
CA ARG A 107 -3.61 -4.00 -75.30
C ARG A 107 -4.11 -4.17 -76.75
N ALA A 108 -5.43 -4.29 -76.96
CA ALA A 108 -6.06 -4.58 -78.26
C ALA A 108 -7.02 -3.50 -78.79
N ALA A 109 -7.42 -2.48 -78.01
CA ALA A 109 -8.28 -1.39 -78.48
C ALA A 109 -7.97 -0.05 -77.79
N GLY A 110 -8.09 1.05 -78.54
CA GLY A 110 -7.77 2.43 -78.12
C GLY A 110 -8.69 3.03 -77.03
N PRO A 111 -8.45 4.29 -76.63
CA PRO A 111 -8.60 4.74 -75.24
C PRO A 111 -10.05 4.97 -74.82
N GLN A 112 -10.47 4.33 -73.73
CA GLN A 112 -11.60 4.76 -72.89
C GLN A 112 -11.21 4.77 -71.41
N GLU A 113 -11.65 5.84 -70.73
CA GLU A 113 -11.79 6.02 -69.28
C GLU A 113 -12.36 4.76 -68.58
N THR A 114 -11.98 4.27 -67.40
CA THR A 114 -11.26 4.78 -66.22
C THR A 114 -10.75 3.57 -65.37
N PRO A 115 -9.43 3.29 -65.31
CA PRO A 115 -8.86 2.27 -64.41
C PRO A 115 -8.76 2.73 -62.94
N GLU A 116 -8.86 4.04 -62.67
CA GLU A 116 -8.56 4.63 -61.36
C GLU A 116 -9.54 4.25 -60.25
N GLY A 117 -10.83 4.03 -60.59
CA GLY A 117 -11.87 3.64 -59.62
C GLY A 117 -11.62 2.25 -59.03
N LEU A 118 -11.37 1.26 -59.90
CA LEU A 118 -11.03 -0.12 -59.53
C LEU A 118 -9.71 -0.19 -58.75
N GLN A 119 -8.71 0.61 -59.14
CA GLN A 119 -7.43 0.70 -58.43
C GLN A 119 -7.60 1.23 -57.00
N ARG A 120 -8.47 2.23 -56.82
CA ARG A 120 -8.79 2.82 -55.50
C ARG A 120 -9.56 1.84 -54.61
N GLU A 121 -10.53 1.11 -55.16
CA GLU A 121 -11.31 0.09 -54.46
C GLU A 121 -10.47 -1.13 -54.05
N LEU A 122 -9.52 -1.53 -54.90
CA LEU A 122 -8.54 -2.58 -54.59
C LEU A 122 -7.57 -2.14 -53.48
N GLY A 123 -7.18 -0.86 -53.47
CA GLY A 123 -6.39 -0.25 -52.40
C GLY A 123 -7.14 -0.11 -51.06
N THR A 124 -8.47 0.01 -51.07
CA THR A 124 -9.29 -0.02 -49.84
C THR A 124 -9.45 -1.45 -49.31
N LEU A 125 -9.76 -2.42 -50.19
CA LEU A 125 -9.90 -3.82 -49.79
C LEU A 125 -8.60 -4.45 -49.28
N ARG A 126 -7.44 -4.03 -49.81
CA ARG A 126 -6.13 -4.45 -49.27
C ARG A 126 -5.93 -3.99 -47.83
N ARG A 127 -6.29 -2.74 -47.53
CA ARG A 127 -6.20 -2.20 -46.16
C ARG A 127 -7.17 -2.89 -45.20
N GLU A 128 -8.39 -3.17 -45.66
CA GLU A 128 -9.41 -3.88 -44.88
C GLU A 128 -8.98 -5.34 -44.59
N ARG A 129 -8.41 -6.04 -45.57
CA ARG A 129 -7.79 -7.36 -45.37
C ARG A 129 -6.69 -7.30 -44.32
N ASP A 130 -5.73 -6.37 -44.46
CA ASP A 130 -4.59 -6.27 -43.52
C ASP A 130 -5.05 -5.98 -42.09
N GLN A 131 -6.11 -5.18 -41.95
CA GLN A 131 -6.75 -4.90 -40.67
C GLN A 131 -7.44 -6.15 -40.08
N LEU A 132 -8.25 -6.87 -40.87
CA LEU A 132 -8.92 -8.11 -40.44
C LEU A 132 -7.94 -9.23 -40.11
N GLU A 133 -6.83 -9.35 -40.85
CA GLU A 133 -5.76 -10.32 -40.53
C GLU A 133 -5.08 -10.01 -39.20
N THR A 134 -4.85 -8.72 -38.90
CA THR A 134 -4.26 -8.29 -37.62
C THR A 134 -5.19 -8.59 -36.46
N GLN A 135 -6.49 -8.23 -36.59
CA GLN A 135 -7.50 -8.49 -35.57
C GLN A 135 -7.69 -10.00 -35.30
N THR A 136 -7.69 -10.83 -36.36
CA THR A 136 -7.81 -12.29 -36.21
C THR A 136 -6.64 -12.86 -35.41
N ARG A 137 -5.41 -12.40 -35.67
CA ARG A 137 -4.20 -12.85 -34.93
C ARG A 137 -4.20 -12.42 -33.48
N GLU A 138 -4.63 -11.19 -33.19
CA GLU A 138 -4.76 -10.68 -31.82
C GLU A 138 -5.80 -11.49 -31.04
N LEU A 139 -6.95 -11.78 -31.65
CA LEU A 139 -8.02 -12.56 -31.02
C LEU A 139 -7.63 -14.03 -30.77
N GLU A 140 -6.93 -14.67 -31.72
CA GLU A 140 -6.38 -16.04 -31.54
C GLU A 140 -5.35 -16.10 -30.39
N THR A 141 -4.53 -15.05 -30.26
CA THR A 141 -3.53 -14.93 -29.18
C THR A 141 -4.22 -14.75 -27.83
N ALA A 142 -5.22 -13.87 -27.76
CA ALA A 142 -6.02 -13.64 -26.55
C ALA A 142 -6.75 -14.92 -26.11
N TYR A 143 -7.37 -15.66 -27.04
CA TYR A 143 -8.04 -16.94 -26.75
C TYR A 143 -7.06 -17.99 -26.21
N SER A 144 -5.86 -18.09 -26.79
CA SER A 144 -4.82 -19.02 -26.35
C SER A 144 -4.30 -18.71 -24.94
N ASN A 145 -4.13 -17.42 -24.62
CA ASN A 145 -3.73 -16.98 -23.28
C ASN A 145 -4.81 -17.32 -22.24
N LEU A 146 -6.09 -17.09 -22.57
CA LEU A 146 -7.22 -17.40 -21.68
C LEU A 146 -7.32 -18.91 -21.34
N LEU A 147 -7.07 -19.77 -22.33
CA LEU A 147 -7.01 -21.23 -22.12
C LEU A 147 -5.87 -21.63 -21.17
N ARG A 148 -4.71 -20.97 -21.28
CA ARG A 148 -3.58 -21.21 -20.37
C ARG A 148 -3.94 -20.78 -18.95
N ASP A 149 -4.47 -19.58 -18.78
CA ASP A 149 -4.87 -19.05 -17.47
C ASP A 149 -5.93 -19.93 -16.80
N LYS A 150 -6.91 -20.44 -17.57
CA LYS A 150 -7.89 -21.42 -17.08
C LYS A 150 -7.21 -22.64 -16.47
N SER A 151 -6.23 -23.23 -17.15
CA SER A 151 -5.55 -24.43 -16.65
C SER A 151 -4.70 -24.16 -15.40
N VAL A 152 -4.07 -22.98 -15.30
CA VAL A 152 -3.35 -22.54 -14.10
C VAL A 152 -4.30 -22.37 -12.92
N LEU A 153 -5.44 -21.73 -13.13
CA LEU A 153 -6.45 -21.52 -12.08
C LEU A 153 -7.10 -22.83 -11.63
N GLU A 154 -7.33 -23.79 -12.53
CA GLU A 154 -7.81 -25.12 -12.17
C GLU A 154 -6.83 -25.88 -11.28
N GLU A 155 -5.52 -25.73 -11.51
CA GLU A 155 -4.50 -26.36 -10.69
C GLU A 155 -4.35 -25.68 -9.32
N GLU A 156 -4.39 -24.35 -9.28
CA GLU A 156 -4.39 -23.59 -8.03
C GLU A 156 -5.63 -23.89 -7.17
N LYS A 157 -6.80 -24.06 -7.80
CA LYS A 157 -8.03 -24.51 -7.12
C LYS A 157 -7.85 -25.88 -6.46
N LYS A 158 -7.19 -26.82 -7.12
CA LYS A 158 -6.87 -28.14 -6.52
C LYS A 158 -5.91 -28.00 -5.35
N ARG A 159 -4.86 -27.19 -5.49
CA ARG A 159 -3.87 -26.91 -4.43
C ARG A 159 -4.54 -26.35 -3.18
N LEU A 160 -5.37 -25.31 -3.35
CA LEU A 160 -6.10 -24.68 -2.25
C LEU A 160 -7.08 -25.65 -1.57
N ARG A 161 -7.75 -26.52 -2.34
CA ARG A 161 -8.62 -27.56 -1.77
C ARG A 161 -7.84 -28.52 -0.87
N GLN A 162 -6.66 -28.94 -1.30
CA GLN A 162 -5.79 -29.82 -0.52
C GLN A 162 -5.24 -29.13 0.74
N GLU A 163 -4.86 -27.86 0.65
CA GLU A 163 -4.45 -27.06 1.82
C GLU A 163 -5.58 -26.91 2.83
N ASN A 164 -6.81 -26.65 2.36
CA ASN A 164 -7.99 -26.57 3.24
C ASN A 164 -8.26 -27.88 3.96
N GLU A 165 -8.18 -29.02 3.26
CA GLU A 165 -8.31 -30.35 3.88
C GLU A 165 -7.19 -30.64 4.90
N ASN A 166 -5.97 -30.14 4.67
CA ASN A 166 -4.88 -30.24 5.64
C ASN A 166 -5.12 -29.36 6.88
N LEU A 167 -5.55 -28.12 6.68
CA LEU A 167 -5.88 -27.21 7.77
C LEU A 167 -7.04 -27.73 8.63
N ALA A 168 -8.08 -28.28 8.00
CA ALA A 168 -9.19 -28.93 8.70
C ALA A 168 -8.70 -30.08 9.60
N ARG A 169 -7.80 -30.92 9.09
CA ARG A 169 -7.19 -32.01 9.88
C ARG A 169 -6.34 -31.49 11.05
N ARG A 170 -5.55 -30.43 10.84
CA ARG A 170 -4.74 -29.80 11.90
C ARG A 170 -5.62 -29.17 12.99
N LEU A 171 -6.72 -28.53 12.58
CA LEU A 171 -7.67 -27.93 13.50
C LEU A 171 -8.35 -29.00 14.37
N GLU A 172 -8.77 -30.12 13.76
CA GLU A 172 -9.35 -31.25 14.48
C GLU A 172 -8.35 -31.85 15.48
N SER A 173 -7.09 -32.08 15.07
CA SER A 173 -6.04 -32.56 15.96
C SER A 173 -5.78 -31.60 17.14
N SER A 174 -5.73 -30.29 16.88
CA SER A 174 -5.58 -29.29 17.93
C SER A 174 -6.79 -29.26 18.88
N SER A 175 -8.01 -29.42 18.34
CA SER A 175 -9.24 -29.49 19.13
C SER A 175 -9.23 -30.70 20.07
N GLN A 176 -8.80 -31.86 19.57
CA GLN A 176 -8.67 -33.08 20.37
C GLN A 176 -7.62 -32.93 21.47
N GLU A 177 -6.48 -32.30 21.19
CA GLU A 177 -5.45 -32.06 22.20
C GLU A 177 -5.92 -31.07 23.28
N VAL A 178 -6.64 -30.00 22.90
CA VAL A 178 -7.27 -29.09 23.87
C VAL A 178 -8.31 -29.83 24.73
N ALA A 179 -9.10 -30.72 24.14
CA ALA A 179 -10.07 -31.54 24.88
C ALA A 179 -9.40 -32.56 25.81
N ARG A 180 -8.19 -33.02 25.49
CA ARG A 180 -7.35 -33.87 26.37
C ARG A 180 -6.79 -33.06 27.53
N LEU A 181 -6.21 -31.89 27.27
CA LEU A 181 -5.66 -31.00 28.29
C LEU A 181 -6.74 -30.53 29.27
N ARG A 182 -7.96 -30.26 28.79
CA ARG A 182 -9.11 -29.92 29.65
C ARG A 182 -9.58 -31.06 30.56
N ARG A 183 -9.23 -32.32 30.26
CA ARG A 183 -9.55 -33.49 31.10
C ARG A 183 -8.49 -33.80 32.16
N GLY A 184 -7.31 -33.19 32.08
CA GLY A 184 -6.28 -33.31 33.12
C GLY A 184 -6.66 -32.49 34.35
N GLN A 185 -6.78 -33.12 35.53
CA GLN A 185 -6.93 -32.39 36.79
C GLN A 185 -5.58 -31.80 37.21
N CYS A 186 -5.56 -30.49 37.49
CA CYS A 186 -4.44 -29.86 38.19
C CYS A 186 -4.45 -30.30 39.67
N PRO A 187 -3.31 -30.63 40.30
CA PRO A 187 -3.27 -31.01 41.71
C PRO A 187 -3.71 -29.81 42.57
N GLN A 188 -4.68 -30.03 43.45
CA GLN A 188 -5.13 -29.03 44.42
C GLN A 188 -4.13 -28.98 45.59
N THR A 189 -3.35 -27.91 45.68
CA THR A 189 -2.60 -27.57 46.90
C THR A 189 -3.59 -27.14 47.97
N ARG A 190 -3.76 -28.00 48.99
CA ARG A 190 -4.43 -27.64 50.24
C ARG A 190 -3.41 -27.02 51.18
N ASP A 191 -3.63 -25.75 51.52
CA ASP A 191 -2.99 -25.08 52.64
C ASP A 191 -3.37 -25.76 53.95
N THR A 192 -2.39 -26.31 54.65
CA THR A 192 -2.47 -26.56 56.09
C THR A 192 -1.15 -26.15 56.73
N ALA A 193 -1.18 -25.00 57.42
CA ALA A 193 -0.21 -24.65 58.43
C ALA A 193 -0.40 -25.58 59.64
N ARG A 194 0.61 -26.39 59.98
CA ARG A 194 1.06 -26.71 61.35
C ARG A 194 2.25 -27.67 61.37
N ASP A 195 3.26 -27.23 62.14
CA ASP A 195 4.20 -27.96 62.99
C ASP A 195 5.05 -29.10 62.40
N VAL A 196 6.34 -28.78 62.24
CA VAL A 196 7.45 -29.75 62.10
C VAL A 196 8.10 -29.96 63.47
N PRO A 197 8.28 -31.22 63.90
CA PRO A 197 9.52 -31.63 64.57
C PRO A 197 10.08 -32.97 64.02
N PRO A 198 11.35 -33.32 64.33
CA PRO A 198 12.34 -33.63 63.30
C PRO A 198 12.73 -35.10 63.22
N GLY A 199 13.16 -35.53 62.03
CA GLY A 199 13.75 -36.85 61.81
C GLY A 199 14.41 -36.97 60.44
N SER A 200 15.70 -36.71 60.38
CA SER A 200 16.60 -37.13 59.29
C SER A 200 16.59 -38.66 59.19
N ARG A 201 16.56 -39.33 58.04
CA ARG A 201 17.57 -39.35 56.97
C ARG A 201 17.00 -40.18 55.82
N GLU A 202 17.20 -39.70 54.59
CA GLU A 202 17.75 -40.41 53.42
C GLU A 202 17.36 -39.64 52.16
N VAL A 203 18.24 -38.72 51.74
CA VAL A 203 18.18 -38.08 50.43
C VAL A 203 19.06 -38.91 49.51
N SER A 204 18.43 -39.75 48.70
CA SER A 204 19.07 -40.38 47.55
C SER A 204 19.00 -39.39 46.38
N THR A 205 20.16 -38.79 46.13
CA THR A 205 20.59 -38.07 44.93
C THR A 205 20.00 -38.65 43.64
N TRP A 206 19.23 -37.83 42.91
CA TRP A 206 19.06 -38.03 41.47
C TRP A 206 20.10 -37.18 40.74
N ASN A 207 21.05 -37.87 40.12
CA ASN A 207 22.08 -37.32 39.24
C ASN A 207 21.43 -36.59 38.07
N LEU A 208 21.72 -35.31 37.91
CA LEU A 208 21.37 -34.50 36.74
C LEU A 208 22.59 -34.31 35.82
N ASP A 209 23.46 -35.32 35.72
CA ASP A 209 24.57 -35.35 34.78
C ASP A 209 24.17 -36.21 33.56
N THR A 210 23.38 -35.64 32.64
CA THR A 210 23.39 -35.90 31.17
C THR A 210 22.07 -35.48 30.51
N LEU A 211 21.86 -34.17 30.31
CA LEU A 211 21.09 -33.68 29.16
C LEU A 211 21.76 -32.41 28.65
N ALA A 212 22.55 -32.58 27.59
CA ALA A 212 23.22 -31.51 26.88
C ALA A 212 22.19 -30.62 26.17
N PHE A 213 21.94 -29.43 26.72
CA PHE A 213 21.43 -28.31 25.96
C PHE A 213 22.63 -27.47 25.50
N GLN A 214 22.82 -27.38 24.19
CA GLN A 214 23.81 -26.52 23.57
C GLN A 214 23.22 -25.11 23.50
N GLU A 215 23.42 -24.32 24.55
CA GLU A 215 23.15 -22.88 24.53
C GLU A 215 24.12 -22.21 23.54
N LEU A 216 23.60 -21.69 22.44
CA LEU A 216 24.35 -20.78 21.58
C LEU A 216 24.33 -19.39 22.23
N LYS A 217 25.30 -19.16 23.10
CA LYS A 217 25.58 -17.87 23.74
C LYS A 217 26.13 -16.91 22.68
N SER A 218 25.33 -15.95 22.22
CA SER A 218 25.87 -14.80 21.50
C SER A 218 26.61 -13.93 22.52
N GLU A 219 27.92 -13.75 22.34
CA GLU A 219 28.71 -12.79 23.10
C GLU A 219 28.12 -11.39 22.90
N LEU A 220 27.40 -10.91 23.92
CA LEU A 220 27.10 -9.51 24.10
C LEU A 220 28.41 -8.87 24.58
N THR A 221 29.14 -8.20 23.70
CA THR A 221 30.18 -7.25 24.13
C THR A 221 29.48 -6.10 24.85
N GLU A 222 29.42 -6.21 26.18
CA GLU A 222 29.10 -5.09 27.06
C GLU A 222 30.14 -3.99 26.85
N VAL A 223 29.75 -2.94 26.15
CA VAL A 223 30.54 -1.71 26.07
C VAL A 223 30.24 -0.91 27.34
N PRO A 224 31.24 -0.59 28.18
CA PRO A 224 30.99 0.14 29.42
C PRO A 224 30.38 1.52 29.12
N ALA A 225 29.19 1.78 29.69
CA ALA A 225 28.62 3.12 29.76
C ALA A 225 29.44 3.97 30.74
N SER A 226 30.55 4.55 30.27
CA SER A 226 31.16 5.70 30.93
C SER A 226 32.02 6.50 29.96
N ARG A 227 31.79 7.83 29.99
CA ARG A 227 32.49 8.92 29.26
C ARG A 227 31.87 9.40 27.95
N ILE A 228 30.67 9.98 28.01
CA ILE A 228 30.35 11.21 27.25
C ILE A 228 29.58 12.19 28.17
N LEU A 229 30.23 12.59 29.26
CA LEU A 229 30.01 13.90 29.87
C LEU A 229 31.41 14.51 29.98
N LYS A 230 31.81 15.25 28.96
CA LYS A 230 32.85 16.27 29.10
C LYS A 230 32.11 17.60 29.13
N GLU A 231 32.08 18.17 30.33
CA GLU A 231 31.87 19.60 30.55
C GLU A 231 32.81 20.37 29.62
N SER A 232 32.24 21.23 28.79
CA SER A 232 33.02 22.25 28.08
C SER A 232 33.34 23.39 29.05
N PRO A 233 34.59 23.85 29.15
CA PRO A 233 34.93 25.02 29.96
C PRO A 233 34.35 26.28 29.32
N SER A 234 33.96 27.19 30.21
CA SER A 234 33.42 28.51 29.93
C SER A 234 34.35 29.37 29.06
N GLY A 235 33.73 30.18 28.19
CA GLY A 235 34.31 31.45 27.74
C GLY A 235 34.87 31.49 26.31
N HIS A 236 34.02 31.77 25.34
CA HIS A 236 34.23 32.92 24.46
C HIS A 236 32.91 33.30 23.77
N LEU A 237 32.44 34.52 24.05
CA LEU A 237 31.39 35.19 23.31
C LEU A 237 31.85 35.40 21.86
N GLN A 238 31.28 34.64 20.94
CA GLN A 238 31.21 35.02 19.53
C GLN A 238 29.73 35.07 19.15
N SER A 239 29.36 36.20 18.55
CA SER A 239 28.02 36.60 18.14
C SER A 239 27.24 35.47 17.49
N ARG A 240 26.17 35.01 18.14
CA ARG A 240 25.13 34.21 17.50
C ARG A 240 24.36 35.10 16.55
N GLU A 241 24.75 35.11 15.28
CA GLU A 241 23.80 35.32 14.20
C GLU A 241 22.72 34.23 14.30
N GLY A 242 21.46 34.62 14.10
CA GLY A 242 20.28 33.81 14.36
C GLY A 242 20.21 32.59 13.45
N ASP A 243 20.62 31.43 13.96
CA ASP A 243 20.34 30.14 13.34
C ASP A 243 18.86 29.83 13.54
N ASN A 244 18.01 30.16 12.56
CA ASN A 244 16.58 29.86 12.56
C ASN A 244 16.31 28.34 12.49
N GLY A 245 17.33 27.48 12.49
CA GLY A 245 17.20 26.03 12.49
C GLY A 245 16.57 25.47 11.21
N CYS A 246 16.49 26.31 10.16
CA CYS A 246 15.95 25.99 8.85
C CYS A 246 17.00 26.19 7.76
N GLY A 247 16.90 25.38 6.71
CA GLY A 247 17.77 25.45 5.55
C GLY A 247 17.48 24.30 4.60
N GLU A 248 18.36 24.11 3.62
CA GLU A 248 18.14 23.13 2.57
C GLU A 248 18.55 21.72 3.04
N LEU A 249 17.74 20.70 2.73
CA LEU A 249 18.12 19.31 2.94
C LEU A 249 19.41 18.96 2.19
N VAL A 250 20.43 18.53 2.93
CA VAL A 250 21.72 18.11 2.34
C VAL A 250 22.03 16.64 2.56
N TRP A 251 21.35 15.99 3.52
CA TRP A 251 21.59 14.59 3.86
C TRP A 251 20.39 13.95 4.54
N VAL A 252 20.15 12.68 4.20
CA VAL A 252 19.18 11.79 4.84
C VAL A 252 19.96 10.57 5.36
N GLY A 253 19.68 10.19 6.60
CA GLY A 253 20.31 9.05 7.26
C GLY A 253 19.81 7.69 6.82
N GLU A 254 20.35 6.65 7.42
CA GLU A 254 19.86 5.28 7.24
C GLU A 254 18.54 5.08 8.01
N PRO A 255 17.61 4.25 7.50
CA PRO A 255 16.33 4.01 8.17
C PRO A 255 16.53 3.27 9.50
N LEU A 256 15.97 3.84 10.56
CA LEU A 256 15.83 3.21 11.87
C LEU A 256 14.42 2.64 12.02
N THR A 257 14.31 1.32 12.07
CA THR A 257 13.04 0.63 12.30
C THR A 257 12.60 0.77 13.75
N LEU A 258 11.45 1.40 13.96
CA LEU A 258 10.82 1.50 15.28
C LEU A 258 9.96 0.28 15.55
N ARG A 259 9.09 -0.07 14.61
CA ARG A 259 8.17 -1.20 14.77
C ARG A 259 7.81 -1.83 13.44
N THR A 260 7.52 -3.12 13.46
CA THR A 260 6.91 -3.85 12.34
C THR A 260 5.48 -4.21 12.70
N ALA A 261 4.55 -4.02 11.77
CA ALA A 261 3.16 -4.45 11.92
C ALA A 261 3.08 -5.98 12.01
N GLU A 262 2.26 -6.47 12.93
CA GLU A 262 2.12 -7.90 13.23
C GLU A 262 1.17 -8.62 12.27
N THR A 263 0.30 -7.87 11.59
CA THR A 263 -0.76 -8.39 10.72
C THR A 263 -0.64 -7.83 9.32
N ILE A 264 -1.21 -8.55 8.34
CA ILE A 264 -1.26 -8.12 6.94
C ILE A 264 -2.03 -6.81 6.74
N THR A 265 -2.93 -6.46 7.67
CA THR A 265 -3.66 -5.19 7.68
C THR A 265 -2.73 -3.99 7.88
N GLY A 266 -1.52 -4.20 8.40
CA GLY A 266 -0.49 -3.17 8.46
C GLY A 266 0.41 -3.13 7.23
N LYS A 267 0.07 -3.76 6.10
CA LYS A 267 0.95 -3.68 4.92
C LYS A 267 1.22 -2.22 4.54
N TYR A 268 0.16 -1.41 4.60
CA TYR A 268 0.19 0.04 4.44
C TYR A 268 -0.41 0.68 5.68
N GLY A 269 0.13 1.84 6.04
CA GLY A 269 -0.38 2.58 7.17
C GLY A 269 0.24 3.96 7.23
N VAL A 270 -0.25 4.72 8.18
CA VAL A 270 0.28 6.02 8.57
C VAL A 270 0.56 5.95 10.05
N TRP A 271 1.74 6.40 10.44
CA TRP A 271 2.06 6.58 11.85
C TRP A 271 2.61 7.99 12.01
N MET A 272 2.12 8.68 13.01
CA MET A 272 2.25 10.13 13.09
C MET A 272 2.39 10.56 14.55
N ARG A 273 3.12 11.65 14.74
CA ARG A 273 3.21 12.38 16.00
C ARG A 273 2.94 13.84 15.72
N ASP A 274 2.32 14.51 16.68
CA ASP A 274 2.03 15.92 16.58
C ASP A 274 3.32 16.74 16.74
N PRO A 275 3.75 17.52 15.72
CA PRO A 275 4.88 18.41 15.89
C PRO A 275 4.56 19.65 16.73
N LYS A 276 3.28 19.87 17.07
CA LYS A 276 2.83 20.91 18.00
C LYS A 276 1.88 20.31 19.06
N PRO A 277 2.39 19.45 19.97
CA PRO A 277 1.56 18.76 20.94
C PRO A 277 0.70 19.71 21.75
N THR A 278 -0.58 19.41 21.86
CA THR A 278 -1.56 20.19 22.60
C THR A 278 -2.15 19.32 23.71
N TYR A 279 -2.17 19.83 24.94
CA TYR A 279 -2.71 19.13 26.11
C TYR A 279 -4.12 18.56 25.79
N PRO A 280 -4.42 17.29 26.11
CA PRO A 280 -3.67 16.37 26.99
C PRO A 280 -2.50 15.63 26.34
N TYR A 281 -2.27 15.80 25.03
CA TYR A 281 -1.25 15.07 24.30
C TYR A 281 0.15 15.62 24.53
N THR A 282 1.13 14.72 24.44
CA THR A 282 2.55 15.02 24.65
C THR A 282 3.36 14.74 23.39
N ARG A 283 4.67 14.99 23.45
CA ARG A 283 5.61 14.65 22.35
C ARG A 283 5.71 13.15 22.10
N GLU A 284 5.39 12.33 23.09
CA GLU A 284 5.45 10.86 22.98
C GLU A 284 4.17 10.27 22.37
N THR A 285 3.06 11.03 22.43
CA THR A 285 1.78 10.57 21.92
C THR A 285 1.89 10.28 20.43
N THR A 286 1.57 9.05 20.08
CA THR A 286 1.71 8.51 18.72
C THR A 286 0.35 8.03 18.24
N TRP A 287 0.00 8.34 17.00
CA TRP A 287 -1.19 7.81 16.36
C TRP A 287 -0.81 6.90 15.20
N ARG A 288 -1.62 5.85 14.98
CA ARG A 288 -1.46 4.89 13.90
C ARG A 288 -2.79 4.68 13.18
N ILE A 289 -2.73 4.59 11.86
CA ILE A 289 -3.84 4.24 10.99
C ILE A 289 -3.38 3.08 10.12
N ASP A 290 -4.10 1.97 10.19
CA ASP A 290 -3.90 0.84 9.28
C ASP A 290 -4.75 1.10 8.04
N THR A 291 -4.13 1.27 6.87
CA THR A 291 -4.84 1.73 5.65
C THR A 291 -5.21 0.60 4.69
N VAL A 292 -5.00 -0.65 5.10
CA VAL A 292 -5.44 -1.83 4.34
C VAL A 292 -6.89 -2.14 4.67
N GLY A 293 -7.77 -1.92 3.69
CA GLY A 293 -9.21 -2.22 3.79
C GLY A 293 -10.06 -1.18 3.10
N THR A 294 -11.35 -1.45 2.98
CA THR A 294 -12.36 -0.44 2.63
C THR A 294 -12.92 0.20 3.90
N ASP A 295 -13.40 1.44 3.82
CA ASP A 295 -14.03 2.15 4.94
C ASP A 295 -13.12 2.31 6.18
N VAL A 296 -11.85 2.68 5.97
CA VAL A 296 -10.86 2.88 7.05
C VAL A 296 -11.29 4.05 7.94
N ARG A 297 -11.72 3.76 9.18
CA ARG A 297 -12.20 4.78 10.14
C ARG A 297 -11.47 4.78 11.48
N GLN A 298 -10.63 3.79 11.73
CA GLN A 298 -10.01 3.60 13.04
C GLN A 298 -8.67 4.33 13.11
N VAL A 299 -8.49 5.12 14.16
CA VAL A 299 -7.21 5.74 14.50
C VAL A 299 -6.80 5.27 15.89
N PHE A 300 -5.69 4.56 15.97
CA PHE A 300 -5.15 4.03 17.21
C PHE A 300 -4.25 5.08 17.86
N GLU A 301 -4.56 5.47 19.09
CA GLU A 301 -3.79 6.42 19.89
C GLU A 301 -3.00 5.68 20.97
N TYR A 302 -1.74 6.08 21.13
CA TYR A 302 -0.81 5.57 22.13
C TYR A 302 -0.24 6.76 22.90
N ASP A 303 -0.46 6.82 24.22
CA ASP A 303 0.04 7.94 25.02
C ASP A 303 1.56 7.92 25.16
N LEU A 304 2.12 6.70 25.26
CA LEU A 304 3.53 6.45 25.48
C LEU A 304 4.13 5.62 24.34
N ILE A 305 5.42 5.85 24.08
CA ILE A 305 6.17 5.06 23.09
C ILE A 305 6.21 3.58 23.48
N SER A 306 6.28 3.24 24.78
CA SER A 306 6.28 1.85 25.24
C SER A 306 5.00 1.09 24.84
N GLN A 307 3.84 1.74 24.92
CA GLN A 307 2.56 1.19 24.46
C GLN A 307 2.54 1.03 22.95
N PHE A 308 3.06 2.02 22.22
CA PHE A 308 3.22 1.96 20.78
C PHE A 308 4.18 0.84 20.34
N MET A 309 5.20 0.50 21.13
CA MET A 309 6.10 -0.61 20.81
C MET A 309 5.43 -1.97 21.07
N GLN A 310 4.58 -2.05 22.11
CA GLN A 310 3.89 -3.29 22.48
C GLN A 310 2.61 -3.58 21.68
N GLY A 311 1.93 -2.56 21.15
CA GLY A 311 0.68 -2.74 20.39
C GLY A 311 -0.61 -2.59 21.16
N TYR A 312 -0.53 -1.98 22.34
CA TYR A 312 -1.70 -1.74 23.17
C TYR A 312 -2.10 -0.27 23.08
N PRO A 313 -3.08 0.10 22.23
CA PRO A 313 -3.55 1.48 22.14
C PRO A 313 -4.21 1.91 23.45
N SER A 314 -3.97 3.15 23.86
CA SER A 314 -4.69 3.80 24.96
C SER A 314 -6.14 4.09 24.58
N LYS A 315 -6.35 4.48 23.32
CA LYS A 315 -7.66 4.87 22.79
C LYS A 315 -7.76 4.52 21.31
N VAL A 316 -8.98 4.25 20.85
CA VAL A 316 -9.30 4.06 19.43
C VAL A 316 -10.36 5.07 19.05
N HIS A 317 -10.01 5.99 18.16
CA HIS A 317 -10.97 6.96 17.60
C HIS A 317 -11.70 6.33 16.42
N ILE A 318 -12.99 6.59 16.32
CA ILE A 318 -13.81 6.18 15.18
C ILE A 318 -14.22 7.44 14.41
N LEU A 319 -13.67 7.58 13.21
CA LEU A 319 -13.89 8.77 12.41
C LEU A 319 -15.31 8.78 11.80
N PRO A 320 -15.93 9.98 11.70
CA PRO A 320 -17.28 10.13 11.18
C PRO A 320 -17.35 9.82 9.68
N ARG A 321 -16.23 10.00 8.98
CA ARG A 321 -16.05 9.63 7.57
C ARG A 321 -14.80 8.75 7.45
N PRO A 322 -14.80 7.80 6.50
CA PRO A 322 -13.63 6.99 6.24
C PRO A 322 -12.53 7.81 5.56
N LEU A 323 -11.28 7.38 5.75
CA LEU A 323 -10.10 7.92 5.07
C LEU A 323 -10.01 7.38 3.65
N GLU A 324 -9.51 8.23 2.75
CA GLU A 324 -9.15 7.82 1.38
C GLU A 324 -7.76 7.17 1.32
N SER A 325 -6.77 7.75 2.00
CA SER A 325 -5.36 7.53 1.69
C SER A 325 -4.44 7.48 2.92
N THR A 326 -3.14 7.24 2.66
CA THR A 326 -2.05 7.32 3.64
C THR A 326 -1.52 8.74 3.89
N GLY A 327 -2.15 9.78 3.33
CA GLY A 327 -1.68 11.17 3.43
C GLY A 327 -2.33 11.98 4.56
N ALA A 328 -2.54 11.36 5.73
CA ALA A 328 -3.14 12.01 6.90
C ALA A 328 -2.06 12.48 7.87
N VAL A 329 -2.31 13.59 8.59
CA VAL A 329 -1.35 14.16 9.55
C VAL A 329 -2.04 14.58 10.85
N VAL A 330 -1.31 14.51 11.98
CA VAL A 330 -1.72 15.18 13.22
C VAL A 330 -0.98 16.50 13.35
N TYR A 331 -1.72 17.57 13.62
CA TYR A 331 -1.15 18.88 13.91
C TYR A 331 -1.98 19.64 14.95
N SER A 332 -1.33 20.12 16.01
CA SER A 332 -1.97 20.94 17.05
C SER A 332 -3.22 20.29 17.68
N GLY A 333 -3.14 19.00 18.00
CA GLY A 333 -4.22 18.20 18.61
C GLY A 333 -5.35 17.80 17.66
N ASN A 334 -5.19 18.03 16.36
CA ASN A 334 -6.20 17.73 15.33
C ASN A 334 -5.62 16.75 14.31
N LEU A 335 -6.44 15.77 13.91
CA LEU A 335 -6.20 14.94 12.75
C LEU A 335 -6.73 15.65 11.50
N TYR A 336 -5.89 15.76 10.49
CA TYR A 336 -6.25 16.25 9.16
C TYR A 336 -6.17 15.08 8.19
N PHE A 337 -7.25 14.83 7.45
CA PHE A 337 -7.32 13.71 6.52
C PHE A 337 -8.24 14.01 5.34
N GLN A 338 -8.01 13.31 4.23
CA GLN A 338 -8.91 13.29 3.09
C GLN A 338 -10.07 12.33 3.34
N GLY A 339 -11.30 12.84 3.22
CA GLY A 339 -12.49 11.99 3.27
C GLY A 339 -12.59 11.09 2.04
N ALA A 340 -12.99 9.83 2.24
CA ALA A 340 -13.06 8.86 1.15
C ALA A 340 -13.93 9.34 -0.03
N GLU A 341 -13.52 8.96 -1.24
CA GLU A 341 -14.13 9.27 -2.53
C GLU A 341 -14.42 10.76 -2.71
N SER A 342 -13.56 11.62 -2.15
CA SER A 342 -13.74 13.06 -2.22
C SER A 342 -12.41 13.81 -2.27
N ARG A 343 -12.48 15.06 -2.74
CA ARG A 343 -11.38 16.03 -2.64
C ARG A 343 -11.46 16.90 -1.38
N THR A 344 -12.17 16.42 -0.36
CA THR A 344 -12.44 17.18 0.87
C THR A 344 -11.43 16.81 1.95
N VAL A 345 -10.72 17.81 2.47
CA VAL A 345 -9.91 17.71 3.69
C VAL A 345 -10.80 17.98 4.90
N ILE A 346 -10.66 17.16 5.93
CA ILE A 346 -11.44 17.20 7.16
C ILE A 346 -10.49 17.44 8.34
N ARG A 347 -10.83 18.39 9.20
CA ARG A 347 -10.18 18.65 10.49
C ARG A 347 -11.00 18.00 11.61
N TYR A 348 -10.44 17.01 12.28
CA TYR A 348 -11.04 16.30 13.40
C TYR A 348 -10.23 16.52 14.67
N GLU A 349 -10.83 17.13 15.68
CA GLU A 349 -10.18 17.36 16.99
C GLU A 349 -10.20 16.06 17.80
N LEU A 350 -9.02 15.51 18.08
CA LEU A 350 -8.87 14.18 18.68
C LEU A 350 -9.38 14.12 20.12
N ASN A 351 -9.18 15.20 20.89
CA ASN A 351 -9.54 15.21 22.30
C ASN A 351 -11.06 15.24 22.51
N THR A 352 -11.79 16.00 21.69
CA THR A 352 -13.26 16.13 21.79
C THR A 352 -14.01 15.23 20.82
N GLU A 353 -13.30 14.57 19.91
CA GLU A 353 -13.86 13.72 18.87
C GLU A 353 -14.83 14.46 17.92
N THR A 354 -14.54 15.74 17.64
CA THR A 354 -15.43 16.60 16.83
C THR A 354 -14.79 17.07 15.53
N VAL A 355 -15.58 17.09 14.45
CA VAL A 355 -15.18 17.75 13.20
C VAL A 355 -15.28 19.26 13.38
N LYS A 356 -14.17 19.97 13.19
CA LYS A 356 -14.10 21.44 13.36
C LYS A 356 -14.19 22.18 12.04
N ALA A 357 -13.68 21.61 10.96
CA ALA A 357 -13.69 22.21 9.64
C ALA A 357 -13.68 21.14 8.55
N GLN A 358 -14.22 21.48 7.39
CA GLN A 358 -14.15 20.68 6.16
C GLN A 358 -13.96 21.64 4.99
N LYS A 359 -13.07 21.29 4.06
CA LYS A 359 -12.80 22.11 2.89
C LYS A 359 -12.56 21.24 1.66
N GLU A 360 -13.22 21.55 0.57
CA GLU A 360 -12.86 21.01 -0.73
C GLU A 360 -11.62 21.72 -1.27
N ILE A 361 -10.63 20.93 -1.70
CA ILE A 361 -9.44 21.46 -2.36
C ILE A 361 -9.80 21.76 -3.82
N PRO A 362 -9.80 23.03 -4.26
CA PRO A 362 -10.31 23.39 -5.58
C PRO A 362 -9.53 22.71 -6.71
N GLY A 363 -10.26 22.08 -7.63
CA GLY A 363 -9.68 21.43 -8.81
C GLY A 363 -8.83 20.20 -8.53
N ALA A 364 -8.65 19.80 -7.27
CA ALA A 364 -7.86 18.62 -6.94
C ALA A 364 -8.49 17.36 -7.54
N GLY A 365 -7.67 16.61 -8.28
CA GLY A 365 -8.02 15.26 -8.63
C GLY A 365 -7.99 14.35 -7.41
N TYR A 366 -8.79 13.30 -7.44
CA TYR A 366 -8.92 12.35 -6.33
C TYR A 366 -9.30 10.97 -6.88
N HIS A 367 -9.18 9.95 -6.04
CA HIS A 367 -9.57 8.58 -6.37
C HIS A 367 -8.78 7.98 -7.56
N GLY A 368 -7.46 8.18 -7.56
CA GLY A 368 -6.54 7.59 -8.53
C GLY A 368 -6.33 8.39 -9.82
N GLN A 369 -6.75 9.65 -9.87
CA GLN A 369 -6.51 10.55 -11.01
C GLN A 369 -5.06 11.02 -11.09
N PHE A 370 -4.48 11.48 -9.98
CA PHE A 370 -3.10 11.95 -9.86
C PHE A 370 -2.35 11.28 -8.69
N PRO A 371 -2.27 9.94 -8.65
CA PRO A 371 -1.50 9.25 -7.62
C PRO A 371 0.00 9.50 -7.79
N TYR A 372 0.77 9.16 -6.76
CA TYR A 372 2.21 8.95 -6.92
C TYR A 372 2.49 7.72 -7.78
N SER A 373 3.76 7.51 -8.14
CA SER A 373 4.21 6.43 -9.05
C SER A 373 3.87 5.01 -8.60
N TRP A 374 3.55 4.80 -7.32
CA TRP A 374 3.15 3.49 -6.79
C TRP A 374 1.63 3.24 -6.84
N GLY A 375 0.86 4.21 -7.32
CA GLY A 375 -0.59 4.12 -7.44
C GLY A 375 -1.33 4.37 -6.13
N GLY A 376 -2.42 3.63 -5.93
CA GLY A 376 -3.35 3.82 -4.83
C GLY A 376 -4.14 5.14 -4.95
N TYR A 377 -4.84 5.51 -3.89
CA TYR A 377 -5.61 6.75 -3.80
C TYR A 377 -4.79 7.87 -3.16
N THR A 378 -3.57 8.06 -3.64
CA THR A 378 -2.57 8.97 -3.06
C THR A 378 -2.64 10.38 -3.63
N ASP A 379 -3.75 10.75 -4.25
CA ASP A 379 -3.92 11.98 -5.02
C ASP A 379 -3.68 13.24 -4.19
N ILE A 380 -4.18 13.25 -2.96
CA ILE A 380 -4.09 14.34 -2.00
C ILE A 380 -3.29 13.85 -0.80
N ASP A 381 -2.26 14.62 -0.45
CA ASP A 381 -1.27 14.27 0.56
C ASP A 381 -1.05 15.48 1.47
N LEU A 382 -1.30 15.33 2.77
CA LEU A 382 -1.15 16.42 3.74
C LEU A 382 0.27 16.39 4.32
N ALA A 383 0.84 17.56 4.57
CA ALA A 383 2.18 17.67 5.13
C ALA A 383 2.24 18.75 6.20
N VAL A 384 3.19 18.62 7.12
CA VAL A 384 3.47 19.62 8.15
C VAL A 384 4.96 19.95 8.13
N ASP A 385 5.28 21.25 8.12
CA ASP A 385 6.64 21.74 8.26
C ASP A 385 6.70 22.83 9.35
N GLU A 386 7.83 23.53 9.44
CA GLU A 386 8.06 24.62 10.40
C GLU A 386 7.06 25.78 10.28
N SER A 387 6.46 25.98 9.11
CA SER A 387 5.45 27.02 8.84
C SER A 387 4.01 26.53 9.04
N GLY A 388 3.81 25.23 9.29
CA GLY A 388 2.53 24.63 9.64
C GLY A 388 1.98 23.68 8.58
N LEU A 389 0.67 23.72 8.34
CA LEU A 389 -0.05 22.74 7.52
C LEU A 389 -0.01 23.07 6.03
N TRP A 390 0.13 22.04 5.21
CA TRP A 390 0.15 22.06 3.75
C TRP A 390 -0.69 20.92 3.16
N VAL A 391 -1.07 21.09 1.90
CA VAL A 391 -1.64 20.02 1.07
C VAL A 391 -0.91 19.96 -0.28
N ILE A 392 -0.56 18.75 -0.69
CA ILE A 392 0.12 18.42 -1.93
C ILE A 392 -0.86 17.63 -2.80
N TYR A 393 -1.11 18.08 -4.02
CA TYR A 393 -2.09 17.50 -4.92
C TYR A 393 -1.72 17.81 -6.38
N SER A 394 -2.63 17.54 -7.30
CA SER A 394 -2.54 17.97 -8.71
C SER A 394 -3.94 18.23 -9.26
N THR A 395 -4.01 18.96 -10.36
CA THR A 395 -5.26 19.32 -11.05
C THR A 395 -5.15 19.02 -12.55
N ASP A 396 -6.29 19.00 -13.24
CA ASP A 396 -6.32 18.93 -14.70
C ASP A 396 -5.64 20.16 -15.35
N GLU A 397 -5.83 21.34 -14.74
CA GLU A 397 -5.22 22.60 -15.18
C GLU A 397 -3.68 22.55 -15.11
N ALA A 398 -3.14 22.00 -14.03
CA ALA A 398 -1.70 21.76 -13.84
C ALA A 398 -1.18 20.55 -14.63
N LYS A 399 -2.04 19.85 -15.39
CA LYS A 399 -1.67 18.72 -16.26
C LYS A 399 -0.86 17.63 -15.55
N GLY A 400 -1.21 17.32 -14.31
CA GLY A 400 -0.51 16.29 -13.52
C GLY A 400 0.75 16.78 -12.78
N ALA A 401 1.11 18.06 -12.89
CA ALA A 401 2.19 18.65 -12.10
C ALA A 401 1.79 18.80 -10.62
N ILE A 402 2.74 18.67 -9.71
CA ILE A 402 2.48 18.84 -8.28
C ILE A 402 2.07 20.30 -8.05
N VAL A 403 0.93 20.48 -7.40
CA VAL A 403 0.45 21.72 -6.81
C VAL A 403 0.54 21.58 -5.30
N LEU A 404 1.06 22.59 -4.62
CA LEU A 404 1.04 22.65 -3.17
C LEU A 404 0.33 23.91 -2.71
N SER A 405 -0.46 23.79 -1.65
CA SER A 405 -1.15 24.91 -1.02
C SER A 405 -0.88 24.95 0.47
N LYS A 406 -0.57 26.15 0.98
CA LYS A 406 -0.49 26.41 2.41
C LYS A 406 -1.90 26.48 2.97
N LEU A 407 -2.19 25.68 3.99
CA LEU A 407 -3.50 25.66 4.63
C LEU A 407 -3.47 26.41 5.95
N ASN A 408 -4.53 27.18 6.18
CA ASN A 408 -4.85 27.67 7.51
C ASN A 408 -5.31 26.49 8.38
N PRO A 409 -4.64 26.16 9.49
CA PRO A 409 -4.97 24.98 10.28
C PRO A 409 -6.32 25.09 11.01
N GLU A 410 -6.88 26.29 11.16
CA GLU A 410 -8.15 26.47 11.88
C GLU A 410 -9.36 26.21 10.98
N ASN A 411 -9.38 26.84 9.81
CA ASN A 411 -10.55 26.83 8.90
C ASN A 411 -10.31 26.12 7.57
N LEU A 412 -9.08 25.63 7.30
CA LEU A 412 -8.66 24.96 6.07
C LEU A 412 -8.68 25.84 4.81
N GLU A 413 -8.75 27.17 4.93
CA GLU A 413 -8.59 28.04 3.78
C GLU A 413 -7.19 27.92 3.17
N LEU A 414 -7.12 28.02 1.83
CA LEU A 414 -5.87 28.02 1.09
C LEU A 414 -5.29 29.44 1.16
N GLU A 415 -4.21 29.61 1.89
CA GLU A 415 -3.57 30.90 2.11
C GLU A 415 -2.72 31.31 0.90
N GLN A 416 -2.04 30.34 0.30
CA GLN A 416 -1.21 30.52 -0.89
C GLN A 416 -1.04 29.19 -1.62
N THR A 417 -0.88 29.24 -2.95
CA THR A 417 -0.79 28.06 -3.83
C THR A 417 0.36 28.24 -4.82
N TRP A 418 1.07 27.15 -5.09
CA TRP A 418 2.17 27.08 -6.03
C TRP A 418 1.97 25.89 -6.97
N GLU A 419 2.11 26.13 -8.27
CA GLU A 419 2.26 25.08 -9.28
C GLU A 419 3.75 24.82 -9.51
N THR A 420 4.16 23.57 -9.40
CA THR A 420 5.55 23.15 -9.62
C THR A 420 5.74 22.62 -11.05
N ASN A 421 6.99 22.39 -11.43
CA ASN A 421 7.35 21.81 -12.73
C ASN A 421 7.69 20.31 -12.66
N ILE A 422 7.23 19.58 -11.62
CA ILE A 422 7.43 18.13 -11.50
C ILE A 422 6.09 17.38 -11.55
N ARG A 423 6.02 16.30 -12.33
CA ARG A 423 4.81 15.47 -12.43
C ARG A 423 4.64 14.58 -11.21
N LYS A 424 3.46 14.60 -10.59
CA LYS A 424 3.18 13.82 -9.36
C LYS A 424 3.32 12.31 -9.56
N GLN A 425 2.83 11.79 -10.69
CA GLN A 425 2.95 10.37 -11.06
C GLN A 425 4.40 9.92 -11.34
N SER A 426 5.35 10.84 -11.49
CA SER A 426 6.76 10.51 -11.77
C SER A 426 7.60 10.28 -10.50
N VAL A 427 7.05 10.59 -9.33
CA VAL A 427 7.75 10.49 -8.04
C VAL A 427 7.04 9.51 -7.12
N ALA A 428 7.76 8.95 -6.15
CA ALA A 428 7.27 7.96 -5.21
C ALA A 428 6.47 8.57 -4.06
N ASN A 429 6.93 9.71 -3.57
CA ASN A 429 6.34 10.44 -2.46
C ASN A 429 6.91 11.86 -2.43
N ALA A 430 6.34 12.76 -1.62
CA ALA A 430 6.84 14.11 -1.44
C ALA A 430 6.62 14.59 -0.01
N PHE A 431 7.50 15.46 0.47
CA PHE A 431 7.42 16.05 1.81
C PHE A 431 7.95 17.48 1.78
N ILE A 432 7.61 18.29 2.79
CA ILE A 432 8.00 19.70 2.87
C ILE A 432 8.88 19.91 4.10
N ILE A 433 10.01 20.60 3.93
CA ILE A 433 10.87 21.05 5.03
C ILE A 433 11.20 22.52 4.77
N CYS A 434 10.99 23.38 5.77
CA CYS A 434 11.33 24.81 5.71
C CYS A 434 10.81 25.51 4.44
N GLY A 435 9.56 25.24 4.05
CA GLY A 435 8.93 25.80 2.85
C GLY A 435 9.47 25.27 1.52
N THR A 436 10.34 24.26 1.53
CA THR A 436 10.83 23.60 0.31
C THR A 436 10.18 22.23 0.16
N LEU A 437 9.50 21.99 -0.96
CA LEU A 437 8.99 20.68 -1.35
C LEU A 437 10.14 19.81 -1.85
N TYR A 438 10.26 18.60 -1.33
CA TYR A 438 11.19 17.57 -1.77
C TYR A 438 10.43 16.35 -2.27
N THR A 439 10.95 15.67 -3.30
CA THR A 439 10.36 14.43 -3.81
C THR A 439 11.33 13.26 -3.75
N VAL A 440 10.80 12.06 -3.58
CA VAL A 440 11.56 10.80 -3.62
C VAL A 440 11.37 10.10 -4.97
N SER A 441 12.44 9.62 -5.58
CA SER A 441 12.41 9.08 -6.95
C SER A 441 11.75 7.71 -7.11
N SER A 442 11.87 6.83 -6.12
CA SER A 442 11.40 5.44 -6.25
C SER A 442 10.88 4.88 -4.94
N TYR A 443 9.71 4.25 -5.01
CA TYR A 443 9.11 3.53 -3.89
C TYR A 443 9.63 2.09 -3.78
N SER A 444 10.20 1.52 -4.84
CA SER A 444 10.53 0.09 -4.94
C SER A 444 12.02 -0.21 -5.00
N SER A 445 12.85 0.76 -5.41
CA SER A 445 14.31 0.66 -5.33
C SER A 445 14.76 0.73 -3.87
N ALA A 446 15.73 -0.11 -3.49
CA ALA A 446 16.36 -0.01 -2.17
C ALA A 446 17.23 1.25 -2.04
N ASP A 447 17.83 1.65 -3.16
CA ASP A 447 18.61 2.88 -3.29
C ASP A 447 17.79 3.86 -4.13
N ALA A 448 16.96 4.65 -3.45
CA ALA A 448 16.26 5.78 -4.05
C ALA A 448 17.04 7.07 -3.81
N THR A 449 16.51 8.19 -4.28
CA THR A 449 17.10 9.52 -4.07
C THR A 449 16.01 10.52 -3.79
N VAL A 450 16.29 11.51 -2.94
CA VAL A 450 15.59 12.79 -3.03
C VAL A 450 16.08 13.47 -4.30
N ASN A 451 15.21 13.53 -5.31
CA ASN A 451 15.60 13.83 -6.70
C ASN A 451 15.23 15.23 -7.17
N PHE A 452 14.41 15.95 -6.42
CA PHE A 452 13.93 17.27 -6.79
C PHE A 452 13.60 18.09 -5.54
N ALA A 453 13.82 19.39 -5.64
CA ALA A 453 13.40 20.39 -4.67
C ALA A 453 12.71 21.56 -5.36
N TYR A 454 11.65 22.08 -4.77
CA TYR A 454 10.97 23.33 -5.16
C TYR A 454 10.83 24.23 -3.95
N ASP A 455 11.48 25.38 -3.97
CA ASP A 455 11.43 26.38 -2.90
C ASP A 455 10.23 27.32 -3.11
N THR A 456 9.28 27.31 -2.18
CA THR A 456 8.07 28.16 -2.27
C THR A 456 8.34 29.64 -2.06
N GLY A 457 9.44 30.00 -1.39
CA GLY A 457 9.84 31.38 -1.16
C GLY A 457 10.41 32.05 -2.41
N THR A 458 11.13 31.28 -3.25
CA THR A 458 11.75 31.79 -4.47
C THR A 458 11.03 31.36 -5.76
N GLY A 459 10.21 30.31 -5.70
CA GLY A 459 9.61 29.67 -6.88
C GLY A 459 10.62 28.90 -7.74
N ILE A 460 11.86 28.73 -7.26
CA ILE A 460 12.94 28.07 -7.99
C ILE A 460 12.92 26.58 -7.66
N SER A 461 13.09 25.75 -8.69
CA SER A 461 13.29 24.32 -8.53
C SER A 461 14.65 23.85 -9.02
N LYS A 462 15.09 22.71 -8.47
CA LYS A 462 16.34 22.06 -8.85
C LYS A 462 16.28 20.55 -8.70
N THR A 463 17.05 19.88 -9.53
CA THR A 463 17.30 18.44 -9.41
C THR A 463 18.30 18.18 -8.30
N LEU A 464 18.05 17.13 -7.52
CA LEU A 464 18.90 16.68 -6.42
C LEU A 464 19.30 15.21 -6.64
N THR A 465 20.31 14.76 -5.90
CA THR A 465 20.79 13.36 -5.92
C THR A 465 21.11 12.87 -4.51
N ILE A 466 20.40 13.37 -3.50
CA ILE A 466 20.62 13.00 -2.09
C ILE A 466 20.17 11.54 -1.92
N PRO A 467 21.03 10.62 -1.48
CA PRO A 467 20.66 9.22 -1.29
C PRO A 467 19.50 9.07 -0.30
N PHE A 468 18.54 8.20 -0.63
CA PHE A 468 17.42 7.82 0.24
C PHE A 468 17.33 6.29 0.30
N LYS A 469 17.60 5.73 1.48
CA LYS A 469 17.73 4.27 1.68
C LYS A 469 16.40 3.65 2.06
N ASN A 470 15.70 3.07 1.11
CA ASN A 470 14.42 2.41 1.31
C ASN A 470 14.62 0.91 1.60
N ARG A 471 14.95 0.58 2.85
CA ARG A 471 15.44 -0.74 3.26
C ARG A 471 14.44 -1.87 2.93
N TYR A 472 13.16 -1.68 3.23
CA TYR A 472 12.17 -2.74 3.09
C TYR A 472 11.44 -2.73 1.74
N LYS A 473 11.73 -1.72 0.91
CA LYS A 473 11.06 -1.45 -0.36
C LYS A 473 9.57 -1.19 -0.14
N TYR A 474 8.92 -0.60 -1.13
CA TYR A 474 7.52 -0.21 -1.06
C TYR A 474 7.22 0.81 0.07
N SER A 475 7.80 2.00 -0.06
CA SER A 475 7.50 3.13 0.83
C SER A 475 6.13 3.71 0.45
N SER A 476 5.12 3.52 1.32
CA SER A 476 3.75 4.00 1.09
C SER A 476 3.47 5.37 1.72
N MET A 477 4.26 5.77 2.71
CA MET A 477 4.14 7.08 3.36
C MET A 477 5.53 7.60 3.71
N ILE A 478 5.76 8.91 3.54
CA ILE A 478 6.94 9.63 4.03
C ILE A 478 6.48 11.02 4.51
N ASP A 479 6.42 11.22 5.82
CA ASP A 479 6.01 12.47 6.45
C ASP A 479 7.17 13.12 7.21
N TYR A 480 7.24 14.45 7.17
CA TYR A 480 8.21 15.19 7.95
C TYR A 480 7.63 15.58 9.32
N ASN A 481 8.41 15.37 10.39
CA ASN A 481 8.12 15.90 11.70
C ASN A 481 9.08 17.07 12.02
N PRO A 482 8.62 18.34 11.94
CA PRO A 482 9.47 19.51 12.18
C PRO A 482 9.90 19.70 13.63
N LEU A 483 9.25 19.04 14.59
CA LEU A 483 9.64 19.07 16.00
C LEU A 483 10.82 18.13 16.29
N GLU A 484 10.76 16.93 15.73
CA GLU A 484 11.84 15.93 15.88
C GLU A 484 12.95 16.11 14.83
N LYS A 485 12.73 16.91 13.78
CA LYS A 485 13.62 17.07 12.62
C LYS A 485 13.99 15.70 12.03
N LYS A 486 12.96 14.89 11.77
CA LYS A 486 13.08 13.52 11.22
C LYS A 486 11.99 13.28 10.18
N LEU A 487 12.29 12.41 9.22
CA LEU A 487 11.27 11.84 8.34
C LEU A 487 10.74 10.56 8.97
N PHE A 488 9.43 10.38 8.93
CA PHE A 488 8.67 9.24 9.39
C PHE A 488 8.20 8.54 8.12
N ALA A 489 8.36 7.23 8.02
CA ALA A 489 7.92 6.51 6.83
C ALA A 489 7.29 5.16 7.18
N TRP A 490 6.49 4.68 6.25
CA TRP A 490 5.93 3.33 6.26
C TRP A 490 6.43 2.56 5.04
N ASP A 491 7.34 1.61 5.25
CA ASP A 491 7.88 0.76 4.18
C ASP A 491 7.58 -0.74 4.42
N ASN A 492 6.55 -1.22 3.71
CA ASN A 492 6.15 -2.63 3.66
C ASN A 492 6.07 -3.30 5.06
N LEU A 493 5.10 -2.88 5.87
CA LEU A 493 4.86 -3.26 7.29
C LEU A 493 5.73 -2.54 8.32
N ASN A 494 6.80 -1.85 7.93
CA ASN A 494 7.74 -1.26 8.88
C ASN A 494 7.49 0.23 9.06
N MET A 495 7.46 0.66 10.31
CA MET A 495 7.44 2.06 10.73
C MET A 495 8.88 2.47 11.00
N VAL A 496 9.45 3.30 10.13
CA VAL A 496 10.86 3.67 10.14
C VAL A 496 11.03 5.18 10.25
N THR A 497 12.15 5.61 10.84
CA THR A 497 12.54 7.03 10.88
C THR A 497 13.86 7.27 10.18
N TYR A 498 14.03 8.46 9.63
CA TYR A 498 15.27 8.93 9.04
C TYR A 498 15.70 10.22 9.73
N ASP A 499 16.97 10.25 10.18
CA ASP A 499 17.63 11.49 10.53
C ASP A 499 17.85 12.34 9.28
N ILE A 500 17.78 13.66 9.43
CA ILE A 500 18.09 14.60 8.36
C ILE A 500 19.14 15.61 8.82
N LYS A 501 19.82 16.19 7.84
CA LYS A 501 20.69 17.35 8.05
C LYS A 501 20.34 18.44 7.05
N LEU A 502 20.15 19.64 7.57
CA LEU A 502 19.92 20.84 6.78
C LEU A 502 21.22 21.65 6.67
N SER A 503 21.38 22.38 5.57
CA SER A 503 22.38 23.44 5.47
C SER A 503 22.03 24.57 6.44
N LYS A 504 23.04 25.32 6.88
CA LYS A 504 22.78 26.60 7.54
C LYS A 504 22.56 27.62 6.44
N MET A 505 21.41 28.30 6.46
CA MET A 505 21.13 29.43 5.59
C MET A 505 21.98 30.64 5.96
#